data_AF-A0A3D0ZFR4-F1
#
_entry.id   AF-A0A3D0ZFR4-F1
#
_cell.length_a   1.000
_cell.length_b   1.000
_cell.length_c   1.000
_cell.angle_alpha   90.00
_cell.angle_beta   90.00
_cell.angle_gamma   90.00
#
_symmetry.space_group_name_H-M   'P 1'
#
loop_
_entity.id
_entity.type
_entity.pdbx_description
1 polymer ?
#
loop_
_entity_poly.entity_id
_entity_poly.type
_entity_poly.pdbx_seq_one_letter_code
_entity_poly.pdbx_strand_id
1 'polypeptide(L)'
;MRIVSDLHIHSRFSRAVSPRMNPACLEKWARIKGIDLLGTGDCTHPVWLAELRENLDDAEPGFFTLKKDALETFASGGYPIVSAENKTTPRFTLTGEICTIYKYGGKTRKLHHLIILPDFETATAFQAKLELWGNIRHDGRPILKIDSRTLLETLLEINEKSLMIPAHIWTPWFSVMGAKSG
;
A
#
# COMPACT_ATOMS: atom_id res chain seq x y z
N MET A 1 5.37 -20.82 -13.81
CA MET A 1 4.06 -20.26 -13.38
C MET A 1 4.07 -18.77 -13.71
N ARG A 2 2.99 -18.22 -14.27
CA ARG A 2 2.84 -16.79 -14.56
C ARG A 2 2.01 -16.16 -13.44
N ILE A 3 2.42 -15.01 -12.92
CA ILE A 3 1.69 -14.22 -11.91
C ILE A 3 1.49 -12.83 -12.49
N VAL A 4 0.27 -12.30 -12.41
CA VAL A 4 -0.07 -10.91 -12.71
C VAL A 4 -0.20 -10.14 -11.40
N SER A 5 0.56 -9.07 -11.23
CA SER A 5 0.57 -8.28 -10.00
C SER A 5 0.35 -6.79 -10.23
N ASP A 6 -0.39 -6.15 -9.34
CA ASP A 6 -0.51 -4.70 -9.22
C ASP A 6 -0.24 -4.30 -7.76
N LEU A 7 0.94 -3.74 -7.49
CA LEU A 7 1.46 -3.54 -6.13
C LEU A 7 1.32 -2.10 -5.63
N HIS A 8 0.98 -1.16 -6.51
CA HIS A 8 0.92 0.27 -6.18
C HIS A 8 -0.47 0.81 -6.45
N ILE A 9 -1.32 0.69 -5.44
CA ILE A 9 -2.66 1.27 -5.40
C ILE A 9 -2.82 2.16 -4.16
N HIS A 10 -3.98 2.80 -4.04
CA HIS A 10 -4.35 3.60 -2.87
C HIS A 10 -5.71 3.21 -2.33
N SER A 11 -5.87 3.32 -1.02
CA SER A 11 -7.11 3.11 -0.29
C SER A 11 -8.02 4.34 -0.35
N ARG A 12 -9.22 4.22 0.21
CA ARG A 12 -10.15 5.35 0.38
C ARG A 12 -9.66 6.47 1.31
N PHE A 13 -8.54 6.27 2.01
CA PHE A 13 -7.94 7.27 2.90
C PHE A 13 -6.96 8.20 2.19
N SER A 14 -6.58 7.90 0.94
CA SER A 14 -5.80 8.83 0.13
C SER A 14 -6.66 9.90 -0.54
N ARG A 15 -6.10 11.10 -0.67
CA ARG A 15 -6.77 12.20 -1.37
C ARG A 15 -6.98 11.89 -2.84
N ALA A 16 -8.13 12.32 -3.36
CA ALA A 16 -8.55 12.12 -4.75
C ALA A 16 -8.67 10.65 -5.18
N VAL A 17 -8.91 9.74 -4.22
CA VAL A 17 -9.18 8.32 -4.47
C VAL A 17 -10.66 8.02 -4.21
N SER A 18 -11.21 7.03 -4.91
CA SER A 18 -12.63 6.65 -4.75
C SER A 18 -12.91 6.17 -3.33
N PRO A 19 -14.04 6.57 -2.70
CA PRO A 19 -14.45 6.05 -1.39
C PRO A 19 -14.74 4.54 -1.40
N ARG A 20 -14.85 3.93 -2.59
CA ARG A 20 -15.06 2.49 -2.79
C ARG A 20 -13.79 1.66 -2.72
N MET A 21 -12.61 2.25 -2.52
CA MET A 21 -11.34 1.52 -2.39
C MET A 21 -11.24 0.87 -1.00
N ASN A 22 -12.01 -0.20 -0.81
CA ASN A 22 -12.02 -1.08 0.37
C ASN A 22 -11.60 -2.52 -0.02
N PRO A 23 -11.26 -3.41 0.93
CA PRO A 23 -10.63 -4.69 0.63
C PRO A 23 -11.47 -5.59 -0.30
N ALA A 24 -12.79 -5.61 -0.12
CA ALA A 24 -13.67 -6.44 -0.95
C ALA A 24 -13.86 -5.89 -2.37
N CYS A 25 -13.96 -4.57 -2.53
CA CYS A 25 -14.01 -3.96 -3.86
C CYS A 25 -12.70 -4.23 -4.62
N LEU A 26 -11.57 -4.12 -3.92
CA LEU A 26 -10.24 -4.45 -4.47
C LEU A 26 -10.15 -5.91 -4.91
N GLU A 27 -10.56 -6.84 -4.05
CA GLU A 27 -10.59 -8.27 -4.34
C GLU A 27 -11.44 -8.59 -5.58
N LYS A 28 -12.65 -8.04 -5.63
CA LYS A 28 -13.56 -8.20 -6.77
C LYS A 28 -12.92 -7.72 -8.07
N TRP A 29 -12.33 -6.53 -8.07
CA TRP A 29 -11.72 -5.97 -9.28
C TRP A 29 -10.43 -6.71 -9.66
N ALA A 30 -9.69 -7.25 -8.71
CA ALA A 30 -8.57 -8.14 -8.99
C ALA A 30 -9.04 -9.40 -9.73
N ARG A 31 -10.13 -10.05 -9.29
CA ARG A 31 -10.73 -11.20 -10.00
C ARG A 31 -11.16 -10.86 -11.42
N ILE A 32 -11.85 -9.73 -11.60
CA ILE A 32 -12.34 -9.27 -12.91
C ILE A 32 -11.17 -8.99 -13.86
N LYS A 33 -10.10 -8.36 -13.36
CA LYS A 33 -8.92 -7.99 -14.15
C LYS A 33 -7.93 -9.15 -14.35
N GLY A 34 -8.10 -10.26 -13.62
CA GLY A 34 -7.13 -11.37 -13.62
C GLY A 34 -5.81 -11.00 -12.93
N ILE A 35 -5.88 -10.26 -11.83
CA ILE A 35 -4.73 -9.93 -10.97
C ILE A 35 -4.62 -11.02 -9.90
N ASP A 36 -3.49 -11.73 -9.90
CA ASP A 36 -3.21 -12.81 -8.95
C ASP A 36 -2.69 -12.27 -7.60
N LEU A 37 -1.92 -11.18 -7.63
CA LEU A 37 -1.34 -10.54 -6.44
C LEU A 37 -1.60 -9.03 -6.44
N LEU A 38 -2.27 -8.53 -5.42
CA LEU A 38 -2.62 -7.13 -5.27
C LEU A 38 -1.93 -6.52 -4.04
N GLY A 39 -1.32 -5.35 -4.19
CA GLY A 39 -0.88 -4.55 -3.06
C GLY A 39 -2.09 -3.99 -2.31
N THR A 40 -2.03 -3.88 -0.99
CA THR A 40 -3.14 -3.27 -0.23
C THR A 40 -3.27 -1.76 -0.46
N GLY A 41 -2.16 -1.09 -0.79
CA GLY A 41 -2.04 0.36 -0.72
C GLY A 41 -2.13 0.87 0.73
N ASP A 42 -1.54 2.04 0.97
CA ASP A 42 -1.65 2.83 2.19
C ASP A 42 -1.49 2.07 3.53
N CYS A 43 -0.76 0.95 3.58
CA CYS A 43 -0.73 0.07 4.75
C CYS A 43 -0.13 0.70 6.02
N THR A 44 0.37 1.94 5.93
CA THR A 44 0.85 2.72 7.07
C THR A 44 -0.22 3.60 7.70
N HIS A 45 -1.37 3.81 7.04
CA HIS A 45 -2.47 4.60 7.59
C HIS A 45 -3.18 3.83 8.73
N PRO A 46 -3.27 4.38 9.97
CA PRO A 46 -3.73 3.61 11.13
C PRO A 46 -5.11 2.98 11.00
N VAL A 47 -6.10 3.73 10.50
CA VAL A 47 -7.46 3.21 10.32
C VAL A 47 -7.50 2.15 9.22
N TRP A 48 -6.71 2.32 8.16
CA TRP A 48 -6.69 1.37 7.05
C TRP A 48 -6.00 0.07 7.45
N LEU A 49 -4.88 0.16 8.17
CA LEU A 49 -4.17 -1.00 8.69
C LEU A 49 -5.04 -1.83 9.64
N ALA A 50 -5.84 -1.17 10.49
CA ALA A 50 -6.81 -1.85 11.35
C ALA A 50 -7.88 -2.58 10.54
N GLU A 51 -8.45 -1.93 9.51
CA GLU A 51 -9.42 -2.58 8.61
C GLU A 51 -8.81 -3.75 7.85
N LEU A 52 -7.58 -3.62 7.35
CA LEU A 52 -6.88 -4.72 6.69
C LEU A 52 -6.69 -5.90 7.65
N ARG A 53 -6.26 -5.65 8.89
CA ARG A 53 -6.07 -6.71 9.91
C ARG A 53 -7.41 -7.37 10.29
N GLU A 54 -8.50 -6.62 10.28
CA GLU A 54 -9.84 -7.15 10.55
C GLU A 54 -10.38 -8.00 9.39
N ASN A 55 -10.08 -7.64 8.14
CA ASN A 55 -10.70 -8.22 6.94
C ASN A 55 -9.83 -9.21 6.16
N LEU A 56 -8.56 -9.37 6.52
CA LEU A 56 -7.62 -10.29 5.86
C LEU A 56 -7.24 -11.46 6.77
N ASP A 57 -7.17 -12.66 6.20
CA ASP A 57 -6.57 -13.85 6.80
C ASP A 57 -5.19 -14.11 6.18
N ASP A 58 -4.27 -14.67 6.97
CA ASP A 58 -3.01 -15.20 6.48
C ASP A 58 -3.25 -16.30 5.44
N ALA A 59 -2.47 -16.28 4.35
CA ALA A 59 -2.52 -17.32 3.32
C ALA A 59 -1.19 -18.08 3.25
N GLU A 60 -0.16 -17.42 2.75
CA GLU A 60 1.22 -17.90 2.73
C GLU A 60 2.11 -16.83 3.38
N PRO A 61 3.32 -17.13 3.86
CA PRO A 61 4.18 -16.11 4.47
C PRO A 61 4.37 -14.89 3.54
N GLY A 62 3.97 -13.70 4.00
CA GLY A 62 3.99 -12.47 3.19
C GLY A 62 2.70 -12.16 2.43
N PHE A 63 1.72 -13.06 2.43
CA PHE A 63 0.53 -13.00 1.61
C PHE A 63 -0.74 -13.25 2.40
N PHE A 64 -1.81 -12.55 1.99
CA PHE A 64 -3.09 -12.57 2.68
C PHE A 64 -4.24 -12.82 1.70
N THR A 65 -5.38 -13.22 2.23
CA THR A 65 -6.63 -13.33 1.47
C THR A 65 -7.76 -12.61 2.19
N LEU A 66 -8.73 -12.11 1.44
CA LEU A 66 -9.93 -11.53 2.04
C LEU A 66 -10.73 -12.62 2.79
N LYS A 67 -11.17 -12.31 4.01
CA LYS A 67 -12.05 -13.18 4.78
C LYS A 67 -13.39 -13.37 4.07
N LYS A 68 -14.00 -14.55 4.27
CA LYS A 68 -15.26 -14.92 3.60
C LYS A 68 -16.43 -14.04 4.04
N ASP A 69 -16.53 -13.73 5.33
CA ASP A 69 -17.55 -12.86 5.92
C ASP A 69 -17.45 -11.40 5.43
N ALA A 70 -16.22 -10.91 5.24
CA ALA A 70 -16.00 -9.62 4.59
C ALA A 70 -16.55 -9.63 3.16
N LEU A 71 -16.24 -10.66 2.36
CA LEU A 71 -16.76 -10.82 0.99
C LEU A 71 -18.30 -10.76 0.95
N GLU A 72 -18.98 -11.47 1.86
CA GLU A 72 -20.44 -11.52 1.95
C GLU A 72 -21.05 -10.17 2.38
N THR A 73 -20.42 -9.48 3.31
CA THR A 73 -20.85 -8.15 3.79
C THR A 73 -20.87 -7.13 2.64
N PHE A 74 -19.84 -7.11 1.79
CA PHE A 74 -19.79 -6.16 0.68
C PHE A 74 -20.67 -6.58 -0.52
N ALA A 75 -20.93 -7.88 -0.68
CA ALA A 75 -21.85 -8.40 -1.69
C ALA A 75 -23.28 -7.93 -1.49
N SER A 76 -23.75 -7.99 -0.23
CA SER A 76 -25.09 -7.54 0.16
C SER A 76 -25.27 -6.03 -0.02
N GLY A 77 -24.18 -5.24 -0.07
CA GLY A 77 -24.18 -3.80 -0.34
C GLY A 77 -24.39 -3.38 -1.81
N GLY A 78 -24.93 -4.26 -2.66
CA GLY A 78 -25.26 -3.96 -4.06
C GLY A 78 -24.09 -4.14 -5.05
N TYR A 79 -23.00 -4.78 -4.62
CA TYR A 79 -21.90 -5.13 -5.50
C TYR A 79 -22.04 -6.59 -5.91
N PRO A 80 -22.35 -6.92 -7.18
CA PRO A 80 -22.48 -8.31 -7.57
C PRO A 80 -21.17 -9.04 -7.29
N ILE A 81 -21.20 -10.08 -6.44
CA ILE A 81 -20.16 -11.11 -6.45
C ILE A 81 -20.34 -11.78 -7.80
N VAL A 82 -19.42 -11.52 -8.71
CA VAL A 82 -19.31 -12.38 -9.88
C VAL A 82 -18.70 -13.66 -9.32
N SER A 83 -19.42 -14.78 -9.45
CA SER A 83 -18.77 -16.08 -9.51
C SER A 83 -17.88 -16.06 -10.76
N ALA A 84 -16.73 -15.40 -10.65
CA ALA A 84 -15.78 -15.39 -11.73
C ALA A 84 -15.36 -16.86 -11.89
N GLU A 85 -15.56 -17.40 -13.09
CA GLU A 85 -15.08 -18.74 -13.45
C GLU A 85 -13.54 -18.85 -13.35
N ASN A 86 -12.85 -17.72 -13.08
CA ASN A 86 -11.47 -17.67 -12.60
C ASN A 86 -11.35 -18.26 -11.19
N LYS A 87 -10.79 -19.46 -11.12
CA LYS A 87 -10.61 -20.28 -9.91
C LYS A 87 -9.65 -19.70 -8.87
N THR A 88 -8.82 -18.72 -9.19
CA THR A 88 -7.76 -18.25 -8.28
C THR A 88 -8.25 -17.14 -7.38
N THR A 89 -8.12 -17.33 -6.06
CA THR A 89 -8.35 -16.29 -5.06
C THR A 89 -7.16 -15.34 -5.07
N PRO A 90 -7.35 -14.03 -5.37
CA PRO A 90 -6.26 -13.06 -5.35
C PRO A 90 -5.57 -13.06 -3.98
N ARG A 91 -4.25 -12.95 -4.00
CA ARG A 91 -3.46 -12.69 -2.80
C ARG A 91 -3.30 -11.19 -2.62
N PHE A 92 -3.26 -10.76 -1.37
CA PHE A 92 -2.86 -9.43 -0.97
C PHE A 92 -1.43 -9.47 -0.41
N THR A 93 -0.68 -8.39 -0.60
CA THR A 93 0.57 -8.10 0.13
C THR A 93 0.50 -6.69 0.68
N LEU A 94 1.06 -6.45 1.87
CA LEU A 94 1.00 -5.13 2.49
C LEU A 94 1.90 -4.16 1.71
N THR A 95 1.28 -3.15 1.09
CA THR A 95 2.00 -2.09 0.38
C THR A 95 1.50 -0.72 0.78
N GLY A 96 2.37 0.28 0.63
CA GLY A 96 2.04 1.67 0.88
C GLY A 96 2.95 2.59 0.09
N GLU A 97 2.57 3.85 -0.05
CA GLU A 97 3.43 4.87 -0.65
C GLU A 97 3.75 5.93 0.40
N ILE A 98 5.03 6.29 0.54
CA ILE A 98 5.49 7.34 1.44
C ILE A 98 6.06 8.49 0.62
N CYS A 99 5.59 9.71 0.89
CA CYS A 99 6.15 10.92 0.29
C CYS A 99 7.21 11.51 1.22
N THR A 100 8.42 11.67 0.71
CA THR A 100 9.54 12.33 1.42
C THR A 100 9.74 13.72 0.86
N ILE A 101 9.87 14.72 1.73
CA ILE A 101 10.19 16.11 1.35
C ILE A 101 11.36 16.62 2.17
N TYR A 102 12.50 16.84 1.51
CA TYR A 102 13.76 17.20 2.17
C TYR A 102 14.65 18.07 1.26
N LYS A 103 15.72 18.67 1.82
CA LYS A 103 16.72 19.42 1.03
C LYS A 103 17.94 18.54 0.75
N TYR A 104 18.41 18.55 -0.49
CA TYR A 104 19.66 17.89 -0.88
C TYR A 104 20.36 18.69 -1.98
N GLY A 105 21.66 18.99 -1.81
CA GLY A 105 22.42 19.79 -2.76
C GLY A 105 21.81 21.19 -3.01
N GLY A 106 21.30 21.83 -1.96
CA GLY A 106 20.64 23.15 -2.04
C GLY A 106 19.24 23.16 -2.67
N LYS A 107 18.72 22.01 -3.15
CA LYS A 107 17.40 21.89 -3.79
C LYS A 107 16.41 21.11 -2.91
N THR A 108 15.14 21.50 -2.96
CA THR A 108 14.05 20.71 -2.34
C THR A 108 13.74 19.49 -3.22
N ARG A 109 13.80 18.31 -2.61
CA ARG A 109 13.42 17.03 -3.16
C ARG A 109 12.05 16.63 -2.60
N LYS A 110 11.20 16.08 -3.45
CA LYS A 110 9.87 15.56 -3.17
C LYS A 110 9.80 14.23 -3.90
N LEU A 111 9.84 13.13 -3.18
CA LEU A 111 9.97 11.80 -3.78
C LEU A 111 8.96 10.86 -3.16
N HIS A 112 8.31 10.07 -3.99
CA HIS A 112 7.48 8.97 -3.54
C HIS A 112 8.25 7.64 -3.55
N HIS A 113 8.00 6.82 -2.53
CA HIS A 113 8.59 5.50 -2.37
C HIS A 113 7.47 4.50 -2.11
N LEU A 114 7.36 3.49 -2.95
CA LEU A 114 6.57 2.31 -2.69
C LEU A 114 7.30 1.47 -1.64
N ILE A 115 6.59 1.07 -0.60
CA ILE A 115 7.06 0.10 0.38
C ILE A 115 6.29 -1.20 0.24
N ILE A 116 6.94 -2.32 0.53
CA ILE A 116 6.31 -3.64 0.66
C ILE A 116 6.75 -4.22 2.01
N LEU A 117 5.77 -4.59 2.83
CA LEU A 117 5.99 -5.10 4.18
C LEU A 117 5.57 -6.58 4.27
N PRO A 118 6.36 -7.43 4.94
CA PRO A 118 6.10 -8.87 4.97
C PRO A 118 4.93 -9.27 5.88
N ASP A 119 4.62 -8.47 6.90
CA ASP A 119 3.60 -8.83 7.90
C ASP A 119 3.04 -7.59 8.62
N PHE A 120 1.93 -7.77 9.32
CA PHE A 120 1.25 -6.70 10.03
C PHE A 120 2.05 -6.19 11.23
N GLU A 121 2.92 -7.00 11.81
CA GLU A 121 3.79 -6.64 12.94
C GLU A 121 4.84 -5.63 12.47
N THR A 122 5.45 -5.89 11.31
CA THR A 122 6.35 -4.97 10.61
C THR A 122 5.63 -3.68 10.24
N ALA A 123 4.40 -3.76 9.73
CA ALA A 123 3.58 -2.58 9.43
C ALA A 123 3.30 -1.71 10.66
N THR A 124 2.94 -2.32 11.79
CA THR A 124 2.72 -1.61 13.06
C THR A 124 4.01 -0.98 13.60
N ALA A 125 5.13 -1.72 13.58
CA ALA A 125 6.41 -1.20 14.02
C ALA A 125 6.88 -0.02 13.14
N PHE A 126 6.69 -0.12 11.83
CA PHE A 126 7.03 0.95 10.91
C PHE A 126 6.13 2.17 11.10
N GLN A 127 4.83 1.96 11.28
CA GLN A 127 3.88 3.01 11.63
C GLN A 127 4.36 3.85 12.82
N ALA A 128 4.78 3.19 13.91
CA ALA A 128 5.28 3.86 15.12
C ALA A 128 6.53 4.73 14.84
N LYS A 129 7.40 4.32 13.92
CA LYS A 129 8.55 5.13 13.50
C LYS A 129 8.13 6.34 12.67
N LEU A 130 7.21 6.16 11.72
CA LEU A 130 6.73 7.24 10.85
C LEU A 130 6.03 8.36 11.64
N GLU A 131 5.33 8.02 12.72
CA GLU A 131 4.69 9.01 13.62
C GLU A 131 5.66 10.01 14.24
N LEU A 132 6.93 9.63 14.41
CA LEU A 132 7.97 10.52 14.93
C LEU A 132 8.34 11.63 13.93
N TRP A 133 8.03 11.44 12.64
CA TRP A 133 8.44 12.32 11.56
C TRP A 133 7.29 13.10 10.91
N GLY A 134 6.04 12.74 11.21
CA GLY A 134 4.88 13.43 10.66
C GLY A 134 3.54 12.76 10.93
N ASN A 135 2.50 13.36 10.34
CA ASN A 135 1.14 12.87 10.45
C ASN A 135 0.87 11.78 9.41
N ILE A 136 0.49 10.60 9.89
CA ILE A 136 0.14 9.42 9.08
C ILE A 136 -1.38 9.12 9.06
N ARG A 137 -2.19 9.97 9.69
CA ARG A 137 -3.64 9.79 9.92
C ARG A 137 -4.52 10.60 8.97
N HIS A 138 -3.97 11.56 8.25
CA HIS A 138 -4.77 12.48 7.42
C HIS A 138 -4.88 12.03 5.95
N ASP A 139 -3.86 11.36 5.44
CA ASP A 139 -3.79 10.88 4.04
C ASP A 139 -3.18 9.48 4.05
N GLY A 140 -3.70 8.60 3.18
CA GLY A 140 -3.15 7.27 2.93
C GLY A 140 -1.69 7.26 2.48
N ARG A 141 -1.23 8.35 1.83
CA ARG A 141 0.18 8.62 1.53
C ARG A 141 0.70 9.71 2.49
N PRO A 142 1.35 9.33 3.60
CA PRO A 142 1.94 10.31 4.49
C PRO A 142 3.06 11.10 3.81
N ILE A 143 3.15 12.38 4.16
CA ILE A 143 4.20 13.30 3.71
C ILE A 143 5.12 13.59 4.89
N LEU A 144 6.37 13.15 4.80
CA LEU A 144 7.34 13.17 5.89
C LEU A 144 8.55 14.04 5.55
N LYS A 145 9.07 14.75 6.55
CA LYS A 145 10.24 15.64 6.43
C LYS A 145 11.55 14.91 6.71
N ILE A 146 11.76 13.78 6.04
CA ILE A 146 12.95 12.94 6.12
C ILE A 146 13.51 12.69 4.72
N ASP A 147 14.78 12.33 4.64
CA ASP A 147 15.38 11.88 3.39
C ASP A 147 15.13 10.40 3.11
N SER A 148 15.31 10.00 1.84
CA SER A 148 15.04 8.64 1.39
C SER A 148 15.99 7.58 1.96
N ARG A 149 17.21 7.96 2.34
CA ARG A 149 18.16 7.03 2.97
C ARG A 149 17.69 6.71 4.38
N THR A 150 17.35 7.71 5.18
CA THR A 150 16.82 7.51 6.54
C THR A 150 15.56 6.63 6.52
N LEU A 151 14.66 6.86 5.56
CA LEU A 151 13.47 6.02 5.36
C LEU A 151 13.84 4.55 5.09
N LEU A 152 14.78 4.30 4.16
CA LEU A 152 15.24 2.96 3.81
C LEU A 152 15.94 2.26 4.97
N GLU A 153 16.87 2.95 5.63
CA GLU A 153 17.63 2.41 6.77
C GLU A 153 16.67 1.97 7.88
N THR A 154 15.71 2.83 8.26
CA THR A 154 14.70 2.46 9.27
C THR A 154 13.81 1.31 8.83
N LEU A 155 13.41 1.26 7.56
CA LEU A 155 12.59 0.16 7.04
C LEU A 155 13.31 -1.19 7.17
N LEU A 156 14.60 -1.24 6.81
CA LEU A 156 15.44 -2.44 6.88
C LEU A 156 15.83 -2.81 8.32
N GLU A 157 16.00 -1.83 9.21
CA GLU A 157 16.24 -2.06 10.64
C GLU A 157 15.05 -2.75 11.32
N ILE A 158 13.82 -2.45 10.91
CA ILE A 158 12.62 -3.10 11.46
C ILE A 158 12.51 -4.52 10.94
N ASN A 159 12.67 -4.71 9.62
CA ASN A 159 12.63 -6.03 9.01
C ASN A 159 13.39 -6.02 7.68
N GLU A 160 14.46 -6.81 7.61
CA GLU A 160 15.35 -6.93 6.44
C GLU A 160 14.65 -7.41 5.16
N LYS A 161 13.48 -8.04 5.28
CA LYS A 161 12.67 -8.52 4.14
C LYS A 161 11.77 -7.43 3.54
N SER A 162 11.70 -6.27 4.18
CA SER A 162 10.94 -5.14 3.67
C SER A 162 11.61 -4.56 2.43
N LEU A 163 10.81 -4.08 1.48
CA LEU A 163 11.30 -3.50 0.24
C LEU A 163 10.92 -2.02 0.15
N MET A 164 11.82 -1.21 -0.38
CA MET A 164 11.56 0.17 -0.79
C MET A 164 11.92 0.34 -2.26
N ILE A 165 10.99 0.86 -3.04
CA ILE A 165 11.12 1.04 -4.49
C ILE A 165 10.80 2.50 -4.81
N PRO A 166 11.68 3.25 -5.50
CA PRO A 166 11.36 4.60 -5.97
C PRO A 166 10.14 4.54 -6.90
N ALA A 167 9.05 5.21 -6.52
CA ALA A 167 7.81 5.15 -7.27
C ALA A 167 7.91 5.97 -8.55
N HIS A 168 7.30 5.45 -9.62
CA HIS A 168 6.98 6.17 -10.88
C HIS A 168 8.06 7.16 -11.34
N ILE A 169 9.32 6.70 -11.39
CA ILE A 169 10.56 7.49 -11.40
C ILE A 169 10.67 8.60 -12.46
N TRP A 170 9.89 8.55 -13.54
CA TRP A 170 9.90 9.52 -14.63
C TRP A 170 8.72 10.49 -14.63
N THR A 171 7.75 10.37 -13.71
CA THR A 171 6.65 11.34 -13.68
C THR A 171 7.21 12.74 -13.34
N PRO A 172 6.69 13.82 -13.93
CA PRO A 172 7.32 15.13 -13.79
C PRO A 172 7.39 15.64 -12.34
N TRP A 173 6.51 15.15 -11.46
CA TRP A 173 6.38 15.57 -10.07
C TRP A 173 6.56 14.37 -9.15
N PHE A 174 7.09 14.61 -7.95
CA PHE A 174 7.18 13.61 -6.89
C PHE A 174 8.01 12.36 -7.23
N SER A 175 8.97 12.48 -8.15
CA SER A 175 9.76 11.37 -8.69
C SER A 175 11.22 11.71 -8.78
N VAL A 176 12.08 10.69 -8.78
CA VAL A 176 13.54 10.84 -8.69
C VAL A 176 14.21 11.35 -9.96
N MET A 177 13.58 11.20 -11.13
CA MET A 177 14.01 11.80 -12.41
C MET A 177 12.97 12.80 -12.94
N GLY A 178 12.16 13.37 -12.05
CA GLY A 178 11.07 14.28 -12.38
C GLY A 178 11.55 15.73 -12.53
N ALA A 179 11.15 16.40 -13.61
CA ALA A 179 11.51 17.80 -13.87
C ALA A 179 11.07 18.80 -12.78
N LYS A 180 10.18 18.40 -11.85
CA LYS A 180 9.60 19.23 -10.78
C LYS A 180 9.77 18.57 -9.41
N SER A 181 10.92 18.85 -8.80
CA SER A 181 11.33 18.53 -7.43
C SER A 181 11.87 17.12 -7.17
N GLY A 182 12.58 16.54 -8.14
CA GLY A 182 13.47 15.40 -7.96
C GLY A 182 14.29 15.18 -9.20
#